data_AF-A0A970QIH2-F1
#
_entry.id   AF-A0A970QIH2-F1
#
_cell.length_a   1.000
_cell.length_b   1.000
_cell.length_c   1.000
_cell.angle_alpha   90.00
_cell.angle_beta   90.00
_cell.angle_gamma   90.00
#
_symmetry.space_group_name_H-M   'P 1'
#
loop_
_entity.id
_entity.type
_entity.pdbx_description
1 polymer ?
#
loop_
_entity_poly.entity_id
_entity_poly.type
_entity_poly.pdbx_seq_one_letter_code
_entity_poly.pdbx_strand_id
1 'polypeptide(L)'
;MNTQKNREQVIAECYQAARGAVVLLNARSKEACRKWKDISFTCEELSAHCRKGGNYGIQTGRMSGLDVLDIDAPENFSALVKGLKAYTPYTKTG
;
A
#
# COMPACT_ATOMS: atom_id res chain seq x y z
N MET A 1 14.77 -13.32 -16.30
CA MET A 1 14.30 -13.25 -14.89
C MET A 1 12.88 -13.76 -14.82
N ASN A 2 12.58 -14.68 -13.90
CA ASN A 2 11.27 -15.32 -13.79
C ASN A 2 10.28 -14.34 -13.12
N THR A 3 9.40 -13.73 -13.94
CA THR A 3 8.51 -12.62 -13.59
C THR A 3 7.56 -12.93 -12.42
N GLN A 4 7.26 -14.21 -12.22
CA GLN A 4 6.35 -14.67 -11.17
C GLN A 4 7.01 -14.69 -9.78
N LYS A 5 8.30 -15.04 -9.68
CA LYS A 5 9.09 -14.94 -8.44
C LYS A 5 9.21 -13.49 -7.96
N ASN A 6 9.27 -12.54 -8.89
CA ASN A 6 9.34 -11.11 -8.57
C ASN A 6 8.02 -10.62 -7.94
N ARG A 7 6.87 -11.03 -8.50
CA ARG A 7 5.55 -10.57 -8.02
C ARG A 7 5.23 -11.04 -6.60
N GLU A 8 5.54 -12.29 -6.26
CA GLU A 8 5.29 -12.81 -4.91
C GLU A 8 6.19 -12.15 -3.86
N GLN A 9 7.45 -11.86 -4.22
CA GLN A 9 8.37 -11.14 -3.37
C GLN A 9 7.87 -9.71 -3.10
N VAL A 10 7.43 -8.99 -4.14
CA VAL A 10 6.84 -7.63 -3.98
C VAL A 10 5.61 -7.67 -3.08
N ILE A 11 4.73 -8.66 -3.23
CA ILE A 11 3.54 -8.81 -2.38
C ILE A 11 3.95 -9.01 -0.91
N ALA A 12 4.93 -9.87 -0.64
CA ALA A 12 5.41 -10.12 0.71
C ALA A 12 6.05 -8.87 1.33
N GLU A 13 6.86 -8.14 0.56
CA GLU A 13 7.48 -6.88 1.00
C GLU A 13 6.41 -5.82 1.32
N CYS A 14 5.40 -5.67 0.46
CA CYS A 14 4.26 -4.77 0.71
C CYS A 14 3.47 -5.16 1.95
N TYR A 15 3.21 -6.46 2.15
CA TYR A 15 2.51 -6.97 3.33
C TYR A 15 3.27 -6.64 4.63
N GLN A 16 4.59 -6.83 4.63
CA GLN A 16 5.45 -6.50 5.77
C GLN A 16 5.50 -4.99 6.04
N ALA A 17 5.67 -4.17 5.00
CA ALA A 17 5.68 -2.71 5.12
C ALA A 17 4.35 -2.16 5.68
N ALA A 18 3.23 -2.76 5.27
CA ALA A 18 1.90 -2.44 5.79
C ALA A 18 1.60 -3.06 7.16
N ARG A 19 2.52 -3.85 7.74
CA ARG A 19 2.31 -4.62 8.99
C ARG A 19 1.05 -5.48 8.95
N GLY A 20 0.75 -6.06 7.79
CA GLY A 20 -0.44 -6.87 7.56
C GLY A 20 -1.75 -6.09 7.45
N ALA A 21 -1.74 -4.75 7.44
CA ALA A 21 -2.91 -3.91 7.24
C ALA A 21 -3.33 -3.89 5.75
N VAL A 22 -3.67 -5.05 5.20
CA VAL A 22 -4.04 -5.24 3.79
C VAL A 22 -5.52 -5.60 3.67
N VAL A 23 -6.12 -5.15 2.57
CA VAL A 23 -7.53 -5.41 2.25
C VAL A 23 -7.60 -6.02 0.86
N LEU A 24 -8.21 -7.19 0.72
CA LEU A 24 -8.45 -7.77 -0.59
C LEU A 24 -9.59 -7.02 -1.29
N LEU A 25 -9.37 -6.63 -2.54
CA LEU A 25 -10.35 -5.96 -3.38
C LEU A 25 -10.95 -6.94 -4.39
N ASN A 26 -12.26 -6.87 -4.56
CA ASN A 26 -12.96 -7.62 -5.58
C ASN A 26 -12.55 -7.09 -6.97
N ALA A 27 -12.09 -7.99 -7.83
CA ALA A 27 -11.63 -7.64 -9.18
C ALA A 27 -12.71 -6.97 -10.05
N ARG A 28 -14.00 -7.23 -9.80
CA ARG A 28 -15.13 -6.71 -10.58
C ARG A 28 -15.72 -5.43 -10.01
N SER A 29 -15.98 -5.38 -8.70
CA SER A 29 -16.62 -4.20 -8.08
C SER A 29 -15.63 -3.15 -7.60
N LYS A 30 -14.32 -3.48 -7.52
CA LYS A 30 -13.28 -2.66 -6.87
C LYS A 30 -13.53 -2.38 -5.38
N GLU A 31 -14.58 -2.97 -4.81
CA GLU A 31 -14.91 -2.89 -3.39
C GLU A 31 -14.11 -3.92 -2.59
N ALA A 32 -13.99 -3.69 -1.28
CA ALA A 32 -13.36 -4.64 -0.39
C ALA A 32 -14.15 -5.96 -0.30
N CYS A 33 -13.44 -7.09 -0.29
CA CYS A 33 -14.04 -8.43 -0.14
C CYS A 33 -14.72 -8.64 1.23
N ARG A 34 -14.43 -7.79 2.22
CA ARG A 34 -15.04 -7.77 3.57
C ARG A 34 -15.13 -6.33 4.09
N LYS A 35 -15.91 -6.11 5.15
CA LYS A 35 -16.00 -4.80 5.83
C LYS A 35 -14.67 -4.46 6.53
N TRP A 36 -14.25 -3.20 6.40
CA TRP A 36 -12.91 -2.67 6.72
C TRP A 36 -12.47 -2.76 8.19
N LYS A 37 -13.37 -3.08 9.13
CA LYS A 37 -13.09 -3.06 10.57
C LYS A 37 -12.57 -4.39 11.12
N ASP A 38 -12.74 -5.48 10.39
CA ASP A 38 -12.51 -6.84 10.91
C ASP A 38 -11.54 -7.64 10.02
N ILE A 39 -10.64 -6.95 9.32
CA ILE A 39 -9.84 -7.55 8.25
C ILE A 39 -8.43 -7.83 8.74
N SER A 40 -8.15 -9.09 9.01
CA SER A 40 -6.79 -9.64 9.04
C SER A 40 -6.72 -10.70 7.96
N PHE A 41 -6.03 -10.41 6.85
CA PHE A 41 -5.65 -11.42 5.87
C PHE A 41 -4.20 -11.80 6.09
N THR A 42 -3.84 -13.06 5.88
CA THR A 42 -2.44 -13.49 5.88
C THR A 42 -1.75 -13.09 4.58
N CYS A 43 -0.42 -13.08 4.59
CA CYS A 43 0.39 -12.89 3.38
C CYS A 43 0.10 -13.96 2.32
N GLU A 44 -0.27 -15.17 2.75
CA GLU A 44 -0.62 -16.29 1.88
C GLU A 44 -1.97 -16.08 1.20
N GLU A 45 -2.98 -15.61 1.95
CA GLU A 45 -4.30 -15.25 1.42
C GLU A 45 -4.19 -14.12 0.40
N LEU A 46 -3.39 -13.09 0.71
CA LEU A 46 -3.08 -12.00 -0.23
C LEU A 46 -2.41 -12.53 -1.50
N SER A 47 -1.38 -13.37 -1.37
CA SER A 47 -0.68 -13.94 -2.51
C SER A 47 -1.60 -14.79 -3.39
N ALA A 48 -2.44 -15.62 -2.76
CA ALA A 48 -3.43 -16.45 -3.47
C ALA A 48 -4.48 -15.60 -4.20
N HIS A 49 -4.92 -14.50 -3.60
CA HIS A 49 -5.83 -13.53 -4.23
C HIS A 49 -5.19 -12.86 -5.45
N CYS A 50 -3.95 -12.39 -5.32
CA CYS A 50 -3.22 -11.77 -6.42
C CYS A 50 -2.88 -12.72 -7.58
N ARG A 51 -2.62 -14.01 -7.29
CA ARG A 51 -2.45 -15.04 -8.35
C ARG A 51 -3.70 -15.23 -9.20
N LYS A 52 -4.89 -14.96 -8.65
CA LYS A 52 -6.17 -15.00 -9.37
C LYS A 52 -6.51 -13.69 -10.09
N GLY A 53 -5.57 -12.74 -10.15
CA GLY A 53 -5.78 -11.42 -10.74
C GLY A 53 -6.52 -10.44 -9.83
N GLY A 54 -6.69 -10.77 -8.55
CA GLY A 54 -7.28 -9.88 -7.56
C GLY A 54 -6.33 -8.73 -7.18
N ASN A 55 -6.91 -7.56 -6.93
CA ASN A 55 -6.19 -6.41 -6.39
C ASN A 55 -6.31 -6.37 -4.87
N TYR A 56 -5.47 -5.54 -4.25
CA TYR A 56 -5.52 -5.27 -2.83
C TYR A 56 -5.30 -3.79 -2.56
N GLY A 57 -5.83 -3.32 -1.43
CA GLY A 57 -5.55 -2.01 -0.86
C GLY A 57 -4.75 -2.15 0.43
N ILE A 58 -4.19 -1.03 0.89
CA ILE A 58 -3.53 -0.93 2.18
C ILE A 58 -4.39 -0.05 3.08
N GLN A 59 -4.67 -0.53 4.28
CA GLN A 59 -5.37 0.24 5.30
C GLN A 59 -4.34 1.13 6.03
N THR A 60 -4.47 2.44 5.81
CA THR A 60 -3.65 3.47 6.44
C THR A 60 -4.25 3.94 7.76
N GLY A 61 -3.46 4.61 8.60
CA GLY A 61 -3.88 5.14 9.90
C GLY A 61 -3.42 4.31 11.10
N ARG A 62 -4.26 4.19 12.13
CA ARG A 62 -3.88 3.75 13.49
C ARG A 62 -3.14 2.41 13.59
N MET A 63 -3.27 1.51 12.61
CA MET A 63 -2.71 0.16 12.69
C MET A 63 -1.34 0.00 12.07
N SER A 64 -1.00 0.75 11.01
CA SER A 64 0.23 0.52 10.25
C SER A 64 1.32 1.56 10.55
N GLY A 65 0.96 2.72 11.10
CA GLY A 65 1.88 3.87 11.18
C GLY A 65 2.31 4.35 9.79
N LEU A 66 1.53 3.98 8.76
CA LEU A 66 1.75 4.30 7.36
C LEU A 66 0.72 5.36 6.94
N ASP A 67 1.23 6.47 6.43
CA ASP A 67 0.45 7.49 5.74
C ASP A 67 0.70 7.40 4.23
N VAL A 68 -0.35 7.62 3.45
CA VAL A 68 -0.28 7.64 1.98
C VAL A 68 -0.64 9.03 1.52
N LEU A 69 0.28 9.64 0.77
CA LEU A 69 0.05 10.89 0.06
C LEU A 69 -0.40 10.54 -1.36
N ASP A 70 -1.67 10.77 -1.64
CA ASP A 70 -2.21 10.64 -2.99
C ASP A 70 -1.94 11.94 -3.76
N ILE A 71 -1.34 11.82 -4.94
CA ILE A 71 -0.83 12.96 -5.71
C ILE A 71 -1.39 12.85 -7.12
N ASP A 72 -2.39 13.67 -7.39
CA ASP A 72 -3.15 13.64 -8.64
C ASP A 72 -2.29 13.91 -9.89
N ALA A 73 -1.22 14.70 -9.75
CA ALA A 73 -0.30 15.09 -10.82
C ALA A 73 1.15 14.73 -10.44
N PRO A 74 1.57 13.46 -10.60
CA PRO A 74 2.89 12.99 -10.17
C PRO A 74 4.05 13.69 -10.91
N GLU A 75 3.84 14.21 -12.11
CA GLU A 75 4.79 15.03 -12.84
C GLU A 75 5.18 16.30 -12.08
N ASN A 76 4.27 16.82 -11.25
CA ASN A 76 4.50 17.99 -10.40
C ASN A 76 5.14 17.63 -9.06
N PHE A 77 5.36 16.34 -8.78
CA PHE A 77 5.87 15.87 -7.49
C PHE A 77 7.21 16.50 -7.12
N SER A 78 8.11 16.70 -8.09
CA SER A 78 9.41 17.32 -7.83
C SER A 78 9.30 18.77 -7.34
N ALA A 79 8.35 19.53 -7.90
CA ALA A 79 8.06 20.91 -7.49
C ALA A 79 7.31 20.93 -6.15
N LEU A 80 6.35 20.02 -5.96
CA LEU A 80 5.59 19.84 -4.71
C LEU A 80 6.53 19.51 -3.54
N VAL A 81 7.45 18.55 -3.70
CA VAL A 81 8.43 18.16 -2.67
C VAL A 81 9.38 19.32 -2.35
N LYS A 82 9.84 20.08 -3.35
CA LYS A 82 10.64 21.29 -3.12
C LYS A 82 9.86 22.33 -2.30
N GLY A 83 8.59 22.55 -2.62
CA GLY A 83 7.71 23.45 -1.86
C GLY A 83 7.48 22.96 -0.42
N LEU A 84 7.10 21.70 -0.24
CA LEU A 84 6.86 21.11 1.08
C LEU A 84 8.11 21.18 1.99
N LYS A 85 9.31 20.95 1.44
CA LYS A 85 10.57 21.12 2.19
C LYS A 85 10.82 22.56 2.65
N ALA A 86 10.26 23.56 1.95
CA ALA A 86 10.36 24.95 2.36
C ALA A 86 9.36 25.30 3.48
N TYR A 87 8.21 24.62 3.54
CA TYR A 87 7.16 24.84 4.54
C TYR A 87 7.24 23.92 5.77
N THR A 88 7.99 22.82 5.67
CA THR A 88 8.26 21.94 6.81
C THR A 88 9.67 22.21 7.32
N PRO A 89 9.83 22.79 8.54
CA PRO A 89 11.11 22.71 9.22
C PRO A 89 11.30 21.25 9.61
N TYR A 90 11.80 20.43 8.69
CA TYR A 90 12.42 19.17 9.06
C TYR A 90 13.67 19.52 9.87
N THR A 91 13.49 19.85 11.15
CA THR A 91 14.55 19.68 12.12
C THR A 91 14.91 18.21 12.06
N LYS A 92 16.10 17.91 11.53
CA LYS A 92 16.78 16.65 11.80
C LYS A 92 16.79 16.51 13.32
N THR A 93 15.88 15.70 13.86
CA THR A 93 16.14 15.03 15.13
C THR A 93 17.08 13.88 14.77
N GLY A 94 18.37 14.18 14.82
CA GLY A 94 19.48 13.29 14.55
C GLY A 94 20.77 14.01 14.89
#